data_AF-A0A3N4JXJ3-F1
#
_entry.id   AF-A0A3N4JXJ3-F1
#
_cell.length_a   1.000
_cell.length_b   1.000
_cell.length_c   1.000
_cell.angle_alpha   90.00
_cell.angle_beta   90.00
_cell.angle_gamma   90.00
#
_symmetry.space_group_name_H-M   'P 1'
#
loop_
_entity.id
_entity.type
_entity.pdbx_description
1 polymer ?
#
loop_
_entity_poly.entity_id
_entity_poly.type
_entity_poly.pdbx_seq_one_letter_code
_entity_poly.pdbx_strand_id
1 'polypeptide(L)'
;MMLHSDVSRAGIHMALVQLHQKLSMLPTPTNKQNQLLAELRYLLERLLAAFNPNNLPLIPCAEMILEYYPANPAFFRYLETLAEDMRNSDADRVSRVIGHNKAQLDGLRQTFSVMVKDIWEEKDRARQSVILDHMERLAVEWGTCEARIEIVTLWFWARWGMEAIRR
;
A
#
# COMPACT_ATOMS: atom_id res chain seq x y z
N MET A 1 12.48 -9.71 -11.43
CA MET A 1 12.91 -9.37 -10.07
C MET A 1 11.68 -9.51 -9.19
N MET A 2 11.61 -10.51 -8.29
CA MET A 2 10.47 -10.64 -7.38
C MET A 2 10.61 -9.61 -6.25
N LEU A 3 9.58 -8.81 -6.00
CA LEU A 3 9.55 -7.99 -4.79
C LEU A 3 9.44 -8.91 -3.57
N HIS A 4 10.24 -8.63 -2.52
CA HIS A 4 10.12 -9.33 -1.24
C HIS A 4 8.72 -9.11 -0.63
N SER A 5 8.24 -10.05 0.19
CA SER A 5 6.93 -10.00 0.85
C SER A 5 6.72 -8.75 1.71
N ASP A 6 7.80 -8.11 2.14
CA ASP A 6 7.74 -7.04 3.15
C ASP A 6 7.96 -5.64 2.56
N VAL A 7 7.96 -5.53 1.23
CA VAL A 7 8.11 -4.23 0.57
C VAL A 7 6.86 -3.39 0.86
N SER A 8 7.07 -2.15 1.30
CA SER A 8 6.03 -1.13 1.48
C SER A 8 5.95 -0.20 0.28
N ARG A 9 4.83 0.51 0.12
CA ARG A 9 4.68 1.57 -0.89
C ARG A 9 5.78 2.63 -0.77
N ALA A 10 6.08 3.03 0.47
CA ALA A 10 7.17 3.97 0.77
C ALA A 10 8.55 3.40 0.36
N GLY A 11 8.78 2.10 0.56
CA GLY A 11 9.98 1.42 0.11
C GLY A 11 10.15 1.45 -1.42
N ILE A 12 9.05 1.22 -2.16
CA ILE A 12 9.04 1.33 -3.63
C ILE A 12 9.31 2.77 -4.06
N HIS A 13 8.64 3.74 -3.45
CA HIS A 13 8.86 5.15 -3.72
C HIS A 13 10.33 5.54 -3.54
N MET A 14 10.96 5.13 -2.43
CA MET A 14 12.38 5.41 -2.19
C MET A 14 13.30 4.75 -3.23
N ALA A 15 13.01 3.51 -3.64
CA ALA A 15 13.76 2.84 -4.70
C ALA A 15 13.64 3.58 -6.05
N LEU A 16 12.43 4.05 -6.39
CA LEU A 16 12.18 4.85 -7.59
C LEU A 16 12.92 6.20 -7.51
N VAL A 17 12.94 6.87 -6.35
CA VAL A 17 13.69 8.13 -6.16
C VAL A 17 15.18 7.92 -6.39
N GLN A 18 15.75 6.86 -5.82
CA GLN A 18 17.18 6.53 -6.00
C GLN A 18 17.50 6.23 -7.47
N LEU A 19 16.63 5.52 -8.17
CA LEU A 19 16.78 5.25 -9.60
C LEU A 19 16.70 6.54 -10.43
N HIS A 20 15.73 7.42 -10.12
CA HIS A 20 15.58 8.72 -10.77
C HIS A 20 16.83 9.60 -10.61
N GLN A 21 17.37 9.67 -9.40
CA GLN A 21 18.60 10.42 -9.12
C GLN A 21 19.78 9.88 -9.91
N LYS A 22 19.97 8.55 -9.96
CA LYS A 22 21.05 7.92 -10.75
C LYS A 22 20.94 8.25 -12.24
N LEU A 23 19.73 8.22 -12.80
CA LEU A 23 19.46 8.55 -14.20
C LEU A 23 19.62 10.03 -14.52
N SER A 24 19.42 10.89 -13.53
CA SER A 24 19.61 12.34 -13.65
C SER A 24 21.09 12.73 -13.72
N MET A 25 21.97 11.92 -13.12
CA MET A 25 23.43 12.13 -13.10
C MET A 25 24.16 11.57 -14.33
N LEU A 26 23.46 10.88 -15.23
CA LEU A 26 24.06 10.38 -16.47
C LEU A 26 24.35 11.52 -17.45
N PRO A 27 25.50 11.50 -18.16
CA PRO A 27 25.85 12.54 -19.12
C PRO A 27 24.80 12.63 -20.23
N THR A 28 24.47 13.85 -20.66
CA THR A 28 23.50 14.12 -21.73
C THR A 28 23.85 13.33 -22.99
N PRO A 29 23.01 12.35 -23.38
CA PRO A 29 23.34 11.48 -24.50
C PRO A 29 23.32 12.17 -25.88
N THR A 30 23.76 11.45 -26.91
CA THR A 30 23.59 11.85 -28.33
C THR A 30 22.20 11.45 -28.85
N ASN A 31 21.71 12.10 -29.92
CA ASN A 31 20.29 12.20 -30.32
C ASN A 31 19.35 11.00 -30.12
N LYS A 32 19.74 9.74 -30.41
CA LYS A 32 18.86 8.57 -30.19
C LYS A 32 18.78 8.14 -28.72
N GLN A 33 19.89 8.29 -28.02
CA GLN A 33 20.05 7.92 -26.62
C GLN A 33 19.34 8.96 -25.72
N ASN A 34 19.19 10.21 -26.19
CA ASN A 34 18.35 11.23 -25.54
C ASN A 34 16.87 10.85 -25.49
N GLN A 35 16.35 10.24 -26.55
CA GLN A 35 14.94 9.89 -26.62
C GLN A 35 14.59 8.76 -25.66
N LEU A 36 15.44 7.71 -25.60
CA LEU A 36 15.25 6.58 -24.69
C LEU A 36 15.42 6.98 -23.22
N LEU A 37 16.33 7.92 -22.92
CA LEU A 37 16.53 8.43 -21.58
C LEU A 37 15.38 9.34 -21.13
N ALA A 38 14.84 10.16 -22.04
CA ALA A 38 13.65 10.98 -21.78
C ALA A 38 12.40 10.10 -21.54
N GLU A 39 12.24 9.03 -22.32
CA GLU A 39 11.18 8.04 -22.12
C GLU A 39 11.29 7.39 -20.73
N LEU A 40 12.47 6.88 -20.38
CA LEU A 40 12.68 6.27 -19.06
C LEU A 40 12.40 7.23 -17.90
N ARG A 41 12.77 8.52 -18.04
CA ARG A 41 12.47 9.56 -17.05
C ARG A 41 10.98 9.79 -16.91
N TYR A 42 10.26 9.93 -18.03
CA TYR A 42 8.80 10.10 -18.03
C TYR A 42 8.09 8.93 -17.34
N LEU A 43 8.47 7.68 -17.65
CA LEU A 43 7.93 6.49 -17.00
C LEU A 43 8.18 6.53 -15.47
N LEU A 44 9.39 6.93 -15.06
CA LEU A 44 9.76 7.02 -13.65
C LEU A 44 8.99 8.11 -12.90
N GLU A 45 8.81 9.29 -13.49
CA GLU A 45 8.08 10.40 -12.88
C GLU A 45 6.61 10.02 -12.59
N ARG A 46 5.98 9.31 -13.54
CA ARG A 46 4.63 8.78 -13.36
C ARG A 46 4.52 7.81 -12.19
N LEU A 47 5.44 6.84 -12.13
CA LEU A 47 5.50 5.88 -11.02
C LEU A 47 5.82 6.58 -9.69
N LEU A 48 6.70 7.57 -9.67
CA LEU A 48 7.01 8.36 -8.48
C LEU A 48 5.76 9.07 -7.94
N ALA A 49 4.97 9.69 -8.82
CA ALA A 49 3.71 10.31 -8.42
C ALA A 49 2.73 9.28 -7.83
N ALA A 50 2.58 8.12 -8.47
CA ALA A 50 1.64 7.09 -8.00
C ALA A 50 2.03 6.46 -6.66
N PHE A 51 3.34 6.26 -6.43
CA PHE A 51 3.85 5.70 -5.18
C PHE A 51 4.13 6.74 -4.10
N ASN A 52 3.88 8.03 -4.36
CA ASN A 52 4.14 9.08 -3.38
C ASN A 52 3.34 8.82 -2.09
N PRO A 53 4.01 8.71 -0.92
CA PRO A 53 3.35 8.42 0.32
C PRO A 53 2.28 9.44 0.71
N ASN A 54 2.42 10.69 0.24
CA ASN A 54 1.49 11.79 0.50
C ASN A 54 0.28 11.82 -0.44
N ASN A 55 0.28 11.03 -1.52
CA ASN A 55 -0.85 10.93 -2.46
C ASN A 55 -1.94 9.94 -1.98
N LEU A 56 -2.11 9.82 -0.66
CA LEU A 56 -3.16 8.94 -0.13
C LEU A 56 -4.54 9.45 -0.57
N PRO A 57 -5.41 8.59 -1.12
CA PRO A 57 -6.81 8.94 -1.25
C PRO A 57 -7.38 9.29 0.13
N LEU A 58 -8.49 10.05 0.16
CA LEU A 58 -9.29 10.21 1.38
C LEU A 58 -9.75 8.81 1.84
N ILE A 59 -9.04 8.25 2.82
CA ILE A 59 -9.35 6.93 3.37
C ILE A 59 -10.37 7.12 4.50
N PRO A 60 -11.45 6.32 4.54
CA PRO A 60 -12.45 6.38 5.59
C PRO A 60 -11.83 6.13 6.97
N CYS A 61 -12.42 6.70 8.02
CA CYS A 61 -11.95 6.52 9.39
C CYS A 61 -12.16 5.09 9.91
N ALA A 62 -11.56 4.76 11.05
CA ALA A 62 -11.59 3.41 11.61
C ALA A 62 -13.01 2.90 11.86
N GLU A 63 -13.92 3.76 12.33
CA GLU A 63 -15.32 3.41 12.58
C GLU A 63 -16.00 2.89 11.32
N MET A 64 -15.87 3.63 10.20
CA MET A 64 -16.41 3.22 8.90
C MET A 64 -15.78 1.92 8.40
N ILE A 65 -14.47 1.72 8.60
CA ILE A 65 -13.80 0.46 8.22
C ILE A 65 -14.38 -0.70 9.02
N LEU A 66 -14.54 -0.52 10.32
CA LEU A 66 -14.98 -1.56 11.24
C LEU A 66 -16.47 -1.91 11.08
N GLU A 67 -17.32 -1.04 10.55
CA GLU A 67 -18.73 -1.34 10.23
C GLU A 67 -18.88 -2.53 9.27
N TYR A 68 -17.93 -2.72 8.34
CA TYR A 68 -17.91 -3.87 7.44
C TYR A 68 -17.51 -5.19 8.12
N TYR A 69 -17.04 -5.13 9.37
CA TYR A 69 -16.60 -6.28 10.15
C TYR A 69 -17.44 -6.36 11.44
N PRO A 70 -18.54 -7.13 11.45
CA PRO A 70 -19.44 -7.18 12.60
C PRO A 70 -18.74 -7.73 13.85
N ALA A 71 -19.23 -7.32 15.03
CA ALA A 71 -18.78 -7.87 16.30
C ALA A 71 -19.05 -9.38 16.35
N ASN A 72 -18.14 -10.14 16.96
CA ASN A 72 -18.31 -11.57 17.11
C ASN A 72 -19.18 -11.82 18.37
N PRO A 73 -20.41 -12.34 18.22
CA PRO A 73 -21.33 -12.52 19.35
C PRO A 73 -20.80 -13.52 20.38
N ALA A 74 -19.85 -14.39 20.02
CA ALA A 74 -19.30 -15.41 20.91
C ALA A 74 -18.47 -14.84 22.08
N PHE A 75 -18.07 -13.57 22.00
CA PHE A 75 -17.38 -12.88 23.10
C PHE A 75 -18.34 -12.43 24.19
N PHE A 76 -19.58 -12.03 23.88
CA PHE A 76 -20.47 -11.40 24.85
C PHE A 76 -21.23 -12.44 25.68
N ARG A 77 -20.61 -12.90 26.77
CA ARG A 77 -21.15 -13.99 27.60
C ARG A 77 -21.78 -13.52 28.90
N TYR A 78 -21.18 -12.53 29.55
CA TYR A 78 -21.62 -12.03 30.85
C TYR A 78 -21.50 -10.50 30.94
N LEU A 79 -22.39 -9.89 31.72
CA LEU A 79 -22.36 -8.44 31.97
C LEU A 79 -21.10 -8.00 32.73
N GLU A 80 -20.57 -8.85 33.61
CA GLU A 80 -19.35 -8.54 34.38
C GLU A 80 -18.08 -8.54 33.52
N THR A 81 -18.09 -9.23 32.39
CA THR A 81 -16.95 -9.31 31.44
C THR A 81 -17.09 -8.33 30.27
N LEU A 82 -18.12 -7.47 30.27
CA LEU A 82 -18.47 -6.64 29.12
C LEU A 82 -17.31 -5.82 28.56
N ALA A 83 -16.49 -5.20 29.41
CA ALA A 83 -15.34 -4.41 28.97
C ALA A 83 -14.26 -5.27 28.28
N GLU A 84 -13.97 -6.45 28.84
CA GLU A 84 -13.02 -7.41 28.27
C GLU A 84 -13.56 -8.03 26.98
N ASP A 85 -14.84 -8.39 26.96
CA ASP A 85 -15.53 -8.94 25.78
C ASP A 85 -15.57 -7.93 24.63
N MET A 86 -15.80 -6.65 24.93
CA MET A 86 -15.73 -5.56 23.95
C MET A 86 -14.31 -5.41 23.39
N ARG A 87 -13.29 -5.40 24.24
CA ARG A 87 -11.88 -5.32 23.81
C ARG A 87 -11.50 -6.50 22.93
N ASN A 88 -11.90 -7.72 23.29
CA ASN A 88 -11.64 -8.93 22.52
C ASN A 88 -12.37 -8.92 21.17
N SER A 89 -13.63 -8.49 21.14
CA SER A 89 -14.38 -8.30 19.90
C SER A 89 -13.73 -7.26 18.99
N ASP A 90 -13.27 -6.13 19.53
CA ASP A 90 -12.56 -5.11 18.75
C ASP A 90 -11.21 -5.61 18.23
N ALA A 91 -10.45 -6.35 19.04
CA ALA A 91 -9.18 -6.95 18.64
C ALA A 91 -9.37 -7.96 17.50
N ASP A 92 -10.42 -8.78 17.56
CA ASP A 92 -10.81 -9.72 16.52
C ASP A 92 -11.20 -9.02 15.21
N ARG A 93 -11.99 -7.94 15.28
CA ARG A 93 -12.33 -7.12 14.11
C ARG A 93 -11.08 -6.50 13.46
N VAL A 94 -10.21 -5.90 14.26
CA VAL A 94 -8.93 -5.33 13.81
C VAL A 94 -8.06 -6.40 13.16
N SER A 95 -7.95 -7.57 13.78
CA SER A 95 -7.21 -8.72 13.24
C SER A 95 -7.73 -9.13 11.85
N ARG A 96 -9.05 -9.23 11.67
CA ARG A 96 -9.66 -9.54 10.36
C ARG A 96 -9.38 -8.46 9.31
N VAL A 97 -9.49 -7.18 9.67
CA VAL A 97 -9.15 -6.08 8.76
C VAL A 97 -7.69 -6.21 8.32
N ILE A 98 -6.77 -6.43 9.26
CA ILE A 98 -5.35 -6.58 8.97
C ILE A 98 -5.08 -7.79 8.09
N GLY A 99 -5.67 -8.96 8.42
CA GLY A 99 -5.51 -10.18 7.65
C GLY A 99 -5.99 -10.02 6.20
N HIS A 100 -7.18 -9.43 6.01
CA HIS A 100 -7.73 -9.17 4.68
C HIS A 100 -6.82 -8.24 3.86
N ASN A 101 -6.42 -7.10 4.42
CA ASN A 101 -5.62 -6.12 3.68
C ASN A 101 -4.19 -6.62 3.43
N LYS A 102 -3.61 -7.44 4.32
CA LYS A 102 -2.31 -8.10 4.07
C LYS A 102 -2.39 -9.08 2.90
N ALA A 103 -3.43 -9.92 2.85
CA ALA A 103 -3.64 -10.83 1.73
C ALA A 103 -3.82 -10.08 0.40
N GLN A 104 -4.54 -8.96 0.41
CA GLN A 104 -4.65 -8.08 -0.75
C GLN A 104 -3.30 -7.48 -1.16
N LEU A 105 -2.50 -6.97 -0.20
CA LEU A 105 -1.16 -6.45 -0.46
C LEU A 105 -0.25 -7.48 -1.13
N ASP A 106 -0.31 -8.74 -0.70
CA ASP A 106 0.48 -9.81 -1.31
C ASP A 106 0.07 -10.06 -2.76
N GLY A 107 -1.22 -10.03 -3.07
CA GLY A 107 -1.72 -10.08 -4.44
C GLY A 107 -1.23 -8.89 -5.29
N LEU A 108 -1.36 -7.67 -4.75
CA LEU A 108 -0.91 -6.44 -5.43
C LEU A 108 0.60 -6.45 -5.72
N ARG A 109 1.42 -6.92 -4.77
CA ARG A 109 2.87 -7.11 -4.93
C ARG A 109 3.22 -8.06 -6.06
N GLN A 110 2.50 -9.18 -6.14
CA GLN A 110 2.71 -10.18 -7.19
C GLN A 110 2.33 -9.59 -8.56
N THR A 111 1.14 -9.00 -8.69
CA THR A 111 0.70 -8.37 -9.94
C THR A 111 1.64 -7.26 -10.39
N PHE A 112 2.09 -6.40 -9.46
CA PHE A 112 3.04 -5.34 -9.77
C PHE A 112 4.38 -5.90 -10.26
N SER A 113 4.89 -6.97 -9.62
CA SER A 113 6.14 -7.61 -10.04
C SER A 113 6.06 -8.18 -11.45
N VAL A 114 4.90 -8.73 -11.85
CA VAL A 114 4.64 -9.19 -13.21
C VAL A 114 4.62 -8.01 -14.19
N MET A 115 3.89 -6.94 -13.88
CA MET A 115 3.82 -5.76 -14.76
C MET A 115 5.17 -5.06 -14.96
N VAL A 116 6.03 -5.04 -13.94
CA VAL A 116 7.41 -4.54 -14.06
C VAL A 116 8.21 -5.36 -15.07
N LYS A 117 7.97 -6.67 -15.16
CA LYS A 117 8.59 -7.51 -16.18
C LYS A 117 8.00 -7.22 -17.56
N ASP A 118 6.67 -7.14 -17.65
CA ASP A 118 5.96 -6.93 -18.90
C ASP A 118 6.35 -5.59 -19.56
N ILE A 119 6.45 -4.50 -18.78
CA ILE A 119 6.85 -3.19 -19.31
C ILE A 119 8.30 -3.17 -19.80
N TRP A 120 9.18 -4.01 -19.23
CA TRP A 120 10.58 -4.12 -19.64
C TRP A 120 10.74 -4.89 -20.96
N GLU A 121 9.85 -5.85 -21.22
CA GLU A 121 9.86 -6.68 -22.43
C GLU A 121 9.05 -6.06 -23.58
N GLU A 122 8.04 -5.23 -23.26
CA GLU A 122 7.17 -4.58 -24.23
C GLU A 122 7.92 -3.51 -25.04
N LYS A 123 7.71 -3.51 -26.36
CA LYS A 123 8.34 -2.59 -27.32
C LYS A 123 7.35 -1.59 -27.91
N ASP A 124 6.05 -1.89 -27.83
CA ASP A 124 4.98 -1.01 -28.28
C ASP A 124 4.66 0.05 -27.21
N ARG A 125 4.76 1.31 -27.61
CA ARG A 125 4.58 2.46 -26.70
C ARG A 125 3.15 2.60 -26.18
N ALA A 126 2.14 2.30 -27.00
CA ALA A 126 0.76 2.40 -26.57
C ALA A 126 0.47 1.34 -25.51
N ARG A 127 1.02 0.13 -25.69
CA ARG A 127 0.92 -0.94 -24.70
C ARG A 127 1.69 -0.65 -23.42
N GLN A 128 2.90 -0.09 -23.50
CA GLN A 128 3.65 0.36 -22.32
C GLN A 128 2.85 1.37 -21.48
N SER A 129 2.21 2.35 -22.14
CA SER A 129 1.36 3.32 -21.44
C SER A 129 0.18 2.65 -20.73
N VAL A 130 -0.47 1.67 -21.36
CA VAL A 130 -1.56 0.91 -20.74
C VAL A 130 -1.07 0.12 -19.53
N ILE A 131 0.12 -0.49 -19.60
CA ILE A 131 0.71 -1.21 -18.46
C ILE A 131 0.97 -0.23 -17.30
N LEU A 132 1.52 0.95 -17.58
CA LEU A 132 1.71 1.99 -16.56
C LEU A 132 0.40 2.42 -15.90
N ASP A 133 -0.63 2.70 -16.68
CA ASP A 133 -1.94 3.12 -16.15
C ASP A 133 -2.50 2.07 -15.17
N HIS A 134 -2.22 0.80 -15.39
CA HIS A 134 -2.56 -0.27 -14.46
C HIS A 134 -1.65 -0.26 -13.23
N MET A 135 -0.34 -0.11 -13.39
CA MET A 135 0.61 -0.01 -12.28
C MET A 135 0.28 1.15 -11.35
N GLU A 136 -0.18 2.29 -11.88
CA GLU A 136 -0.61 3.45 -11.10
C GLU A 136 -1.86 3.12 -10.25
N ARG A 137 -2.84 2.42 -10.81
CA ARG A 137 -4.02 1.96 -10.05
C ARG A 137 -3.64 0.99 -8.94
N LEU A 138 -2.74 0.05 -9.22
CA LEU A 138 -2.22 -0.88 -8.19
C LEU A 138 -1.53 -0.12 -7.06
N ALA A 139 -0.78 0.95 -7.36
CA ALA A 139 -0.12 1.77 -6.35
C ALA A 139 -1.13 2.46 -5.40
N VAL A 140 -2.25 2.93 -5.95
CA VAL A 140 -3.35 3.53 -5.16
C VAL A 140 -4.03 2.48 -4.28
N GLU A 141 -4.35 1.31 -4.83
CA GLU A 141 -4.96 0.21 -4.07
C GLU A 141 -4.03 -0.29 -2.95
N TRP A 142 -2.73 -0.36 -3.23
CA TRP A 142 -1.71 -0.72 -2.26
C TRP A 142 -1.66 0.28 -1.11
N GLY A 143 -1.56 1.58 -1.42
CA GLY A 143 -1.57 2.64 -0.40
C GLY A 143 -2.83 2.62 0.45
N THR A 144 -3.98 2.30 -0.17
CA THR A 144 -5.26 2.16 0.54
C THR A 144 -5.23 1.00 1.54
N CYS A 145 -4.67 -0.15 1.16
CA CYS A 145 -4.55 -1.30 2.07
C CYS A 145 -3.62 -1.00 3.25
N GLU A 146 -2.47 -0.37 3.00
CA GLU A 146 -1.53 0.02 4.06
C GLU A 146 -2.15 0.99 5.06
N ALA A 147 -2.84 2.03 4.57
CA ALA A 147 -3.44 3.02 5.47
C ALA A 147 -4.69 2.50 6.19
N ARG A 148 -5.47 1.57 5.61
CA ARG A 148 -6.52 0.86 6.37
C ARG A 148 -5.95 0.09 7.56
N ILE A 149 -4.84 -0.62 7.36
CA ILE A 149 -4.13 -1.34 8.43
C ILE A 149 -3.67 -0.36 9.52
N GLU A 150 -3.04 0.75 9.12
CA GLU A 150 -2.54 1.76 10.04
C GLU A 150 -3.66 2.39 10.88
N ILE A 151 -4.74 2.84 10.23
CA ILE A 151 -5.88 3.52 10.88
C ILE A 151 -6.56 2.63 11.92
N VAL A 152 -6.88 1.37 11.59
CA VAL A 152 -7.54 0.48 12.57
C VAL A 152 -6.61 0.09 13.72
N THR A 153 -5.30 0.01 13.45
CA THR A 153 -4.30 -0.23 14.50
C THR A 153 -4.22 0.95 15.45
N LEU A 154 -4.08 2.17 14.93
CA LEU A 154 -4.05 3.40 15.73
C LEU A 154 -5.32 3.59 16.55
N TRP A 155 -6.50 3.33 15.96
CA TRP A 155 -7.77 3.38 16.67
C TRP A 155 -7.82 2.40 17.84
N PHE A 156 -7.39 1.15 17.64
CA PHE A 156 -7.39 0.14 18.69
C PHE A 156 -6.49 0.54 19.86
N TRP A 157 -5.29 1.05 19.55
CA TRP A 157 -4.36 1.55 20.56
C TRP A 157 -4.87 2.80 21.27
N ALA A 158 -5.50 3.74 20.56
CA ALA A 158 -6.08 4.93 21.17
C ALA A 158 -7.21 4.57 22.14
N ARG A 159 -8.04 3.58 21.78
CA ARG A 159 -9.18 3.13 22.58
C ARG A 159 -8.78 2.28 23.78
N TRP A 160 -7.86 1.32 23.60
CA TRP A 160 -7.56 0.27 24.59
C TRP A 160 -6.12 0.32 25.14
N GLY A 161 -5.21 1.06 24.50
CA GLY A 161 -3.78 1.09 24.85
C GLY A 161 -3.43 1.89 26.10
N MET A 162 -4.29 2.84 26.51
CA MET A 162 -4.07 3.67 27.71
C MET A 162 -4.47 3.00 29.03
N GLU A 163 -5.17 1.86 28.99
CA GLU A 163 -5.58 1.13 30.20
C GLU A 163 -4.42 0.32 30.84
N ALA A 164 -3.32 0.11 30.12
CA ALA A 164 -2.15 -0.59 30.63
C ALA A 164 -1.25 0.26 31.57
N ILE A 165 -1.47 1.58 31.67
CA ILE A 165 -0.61 2.50 32.44
C ILE A 165 -1.17 2.78 33.86
N ARG A 166 -2.36 2.25 34.21
CA ARG A 166 -3.01 2.47 35.51
C ARG A 166 -3.22 1.19 36.35
N ARG A 167 -2.28 0.24 36.31
CA ARG A 167 -2.22 -0.86 37.28
C ARG A 167 -0.87 -0.89 37.96
#